data_AF-A0A6C0DTM0-F1
#
_entry.id   AF-A0A6C0DTM0-F1
#
_cell.length_a   1.000
_cell.length_b   1.000
_cell.length_c   1.000
_cell.angle_alpha   90.00
_cell.angle_beta   90.00
_cell.angle_gamma   90.00
#
_symmetry.space_group_name_H-M   'P 1'
#
loop_
_entity.id
_entity.type
_entity.pdbx_description
1 polymer ?
#
loop_
_entity_poly.entity_id
_entity_poly.type
_entity_poly.pdbx_seq_one_letter_code
_entity_poly.pdbx_strand_id
1 'polypeptide(L)'
;MNTILSAAGVFGGFTVGTSAILMASTYATCEKIDTAASFKSGAIAAAVPSLAFFLSSYFEFLRRPFVDFYTSFGIEEPMNTRVALGHILLIFLWPMIVWAFNDASTKTCVASADEMASFKSKLMDKLSKKQQKEAKNAATPPKSA
;
A
#
# COMPACT_ATOMS: atom_id res chain seq x y z
N MET A 1 15.28 19.86 20.97
CA MET A 1 14.34 18.72 20.83
C MET A 1 15.17 17.47 20.67
N ASN A 2 14.91 16.41 21.45
CA ASN A 2 15.63 15.15 21.30
C ASN A 2 15.26 14.56 19.92
N THR A 3 16.15 14.69 18.94
CA THR A 3 15.92 14.33 17.52
C THR A 3 15.49 12.87 17.36
N ILE A 4 15.93 12.01 18.28
CA ILE A 4 15.53 10.60 18.37
C ILE A 4 14.04 10.46 18.69
N LEU A 5 13.54 11.23 19.67
CA LEU A 5 12.12 11.18 20.07
C LEU A 5 11.22 11.73 18.94
N SER A 6 11.69 12.76 18.24
CA SER A 6 10.99 13.31 17.07
C SER A 6 11.00 12.34 15.88
N ALA A 7 12.12 11.65 15.62
CA ALA A 7 12.22 10.66 14.55
C ALA A 7 11.33 9.43 14.83
N ALA A 8 11.25 8.98 16.08
CA ALA A 8 10.34 7.90 16.50
C ALA A 8 8.87 8.31 16.32
N GLY A 9 8.51 9.56 16.64
CA GLY A 9 7.18 10.11 16.38
C GLY A 9 6.84 10.15 14.89
N VAL A 10 7.79 10.57 14.06
CA VAL A 10 7.66 10.58 12.59
C VAL A 10 7.48 9.16 12.03
N PHE A 11 8.25 8.19 12.54
CA PHE A 11 8.11 6.79 12.14
C PHE A 11 6.75 6.21 12.51
N GLY A 12 6.31 6.41 13.76
CA GLY A 12 5.01 5.94 14.22
C GLY A 12 3.86 6.56 13.43
N GLY A 13 3.90 7.89 13.24
CA GLY A 13 2.89 8.63 12.48
C GLY A 13 2.79 8.17 11.03
N PHE A 14 3.92 8.04 10.32
CA PHE A 14 3.91 7.56 8.95
C PHE A 14 3.55 6.09 8.83
N THR A 15 3.96 5.22 9.76
CA THR A 15 3.60 3.80 9.73
C THR A 15 2.09 3.63 9.84
N VAL A 16 1.47 4.27 10.85
CA VAL A 16 0.02 4.19 11.05
C VAL A 16 -0.72 4.85 9.89
N GLY A 17 -0.31 6.06 9.48
CA GLY A 17 -0.95 6.78 8.38
C GLY A 17 -0.90 6.03 7.05
N THR A 18 0.27 5.51 6.66
CA THR A 18 0.41 4.74 5.42
C THR A 18 -0.31 3.40 5.50
N SER A 19 -0.28 2.71 6.65
CA SER A 19 -1.03 1.45 6.82
C SER A 19 -2.54 1.64 6.66
N ALA A 20 -3.11 2.74 7.19
CA ALA A 20 -4.53 3.05 7.03
C ALA A 20 -4.90 3.36 5.57
N ILE A 21 -4.06 4.11 4.86
CA ILE A 21 -4.24 4.40 3.43
C ILE A 21 -4.18 3.10 2.63
N LEU A 22 -3.20 2.24 2.91
CA LEU A 22 -3.04 0.95 2.23
C LEU A 22 -4.27 0.05 2.47
N MET A 23 -4.73 -0.09 3.71
CA MET A 23 -5.93 -0.87 4.02
C MET A 23 -7.18 -0.36 3.29
N ALA A 24 -7.40 0.95 3.27
CA ALA A 24 -8.52 1.55 2.53
C ALA A 24 -8.42 1.28 1.03
N SER A 25 -7.20 1.36 0.49
CA SER A 25 -6.93 1.19 -0.94
C SER A 25 -7.04 -0.27 -1.41
N THR A 26 -6.60 -1.24 -0.61
CA THR A 26 -6.77 -2.67 -0.90
C THR A 26 -8.24 -3.09 -0.75
N TYR A 27 -8.96 -2.51 0.22
CA TYR A 27 -10.40 -2.72 0.35
C TYR A 27 -11.17 -2.20 -0.87
N ALA A 28 -10.87 -0.99 -1.34
CA ALA A 28 -11.52 -0.40 -2.51
C ALA A 28 -11.21 -1.16 -3.81
N THR A 29 -10.02 -1.72 -3.94
CA THR A 29 -9.59 -2.38 -5.19
C THR A 29 -10.00 -3.85 -5.23
N CYS A 30 -9.96 -4.55 -4.09
CA CYS A 30 -10.01 -6.02 -4.04
C CYS A 30 -10.95 -6.57 -2.97
N GLU A 31 -11.67 -5.72 -2.23
CA GLU A 31 -12.63 -6.07 -1.16
C GLU A 31 -12.07 -7.01 -0.08
N LYS A 32 -10.73 -7.11 0.00
CA LYS A 32 -10.00 -7.93 0.97
C LYS A 32 -9.15 -7.02 1.85
N ILE A 33 -9.14 -7.36 3.14
CA ILE A 33 -8.35 -6.66 4.14
C ILE A 33 -7.26 -7.61 4.63
N ASP A 34 -6.01 -7.28 4.32
CA ASP A 34 -4.84 -7.89 4.97
C ASP A 34 -4.13 -6.81 5.80
N THR A 35 -4.42 -6.83 7.10
CA THR A 35 -3.84 -5.89 8.07
C THR A 35 -2.35 -6.13 8.27
N ALA A 36 -1.89 -7.38 8.19
CA ALA A 36 -0.50 -7.73 8.41
C ALA A 36 0.37 -7.32 7.22
N ALA A 37 -0.11 -7.51 5.99
CA ALA A 37 0.56 -7.02 4.79
C ALA A 37 0.61 -5.48 4.76
N SER A 38 -0.51 -4.83 5.05
CA SER A 38 -0.61 -3.36 5.07
C SER A 38 0.28 -2.72 6.12
N PHE A 39 0.39 -3.33 7.31
CA PHE A 39 1.27 -2.83 8.36
C PHE A 39 2.76 -3.04 8.04
N LYS A 40 3.13 -4.20 7.48
CA LYS A 40 4.52 -4.45 7.05
C LYS A 40 4.95 -3.49 5.95
N SER A 41 4.12 -3.30 4.93
CA SER A 41 4.44 -2.39 3.82
C SER A 41 4.41 -0.93 4.28
N GLY A 42 3.51 -0.56 5.21
CA GLY A 42 3.50 0.76 5.86
C GLY A 42 4.74 1.03 6.72
N ALA A 43 5.23 0.05 7.47
CA ALA A 43 6.46 0.18 8.26
C ALA A 43 7.71 0.34 7.38
N ILE A 44 7.79 -0.40 6.26
CA ILE A 44 8.88 -0.25 5.28
C ILE A 44 8.79 1.13 4.61
N ALA A 45 7.58 1.57 4.24
CA ALA A 45 7.35 2.88 3.65
C ALA A 45 7.70 4.03 4.59
N ALA A 46 7.50 3.85 5.91
CA ALA A 46 7.83 4.84 6.93
C ALA A 46 9.31 4.87 7.32
N ALA A 47 10.05 3.76 7.16
CA ALA A 47 11.46 3.69 7.53
C ALA A 47 12.33 4.69 6.76
N VAL A 48 12.11 4.82 5.45
CA VAL A 48 12.86 5.71 4.56
C VAL A 48 12.67 7.20 4.89
N PRO A 49 11.44 7.74 5.00
CA PRO A 49 11.24 9.13 5.40
C PRO A 49 11.73 9.39 6.84
N SER A 50 11.62 8.44 7.77
CA SER A 50 12.19 8.59 9.11
C SER A 50 13.71 8.68 9.12
N LEU A 51 14.40 7.89 8.29
CA LEU A 51 15.85 8.01 8.08
C LEU A 51 16.19 9.36 7.44
N ALA A 52 15.43 9.80 6.44
CA ALA A 52 15.63 11.11 5.80
C ALA A 52 15.43 12.27 6.79
N PHE A 53 14.45 12.17 7.70
CA PHE A 53 14.26 13.14 8.78
C PHE A 53 15.45 13.16 9.75
N PHE A 54 15.94 11.99 10.14
CA PHE A 54 17.11 11.90 11.01
C PHE A 54 18.36 12.50 10.34
N LEU A 55 18.61 12.17 9.07
CA LEU A 55 19.73 12.72 8.30
C LEU A 55 19.61 14.23 8.07
N SER A 56 18.43 14.73 7.71
CA SER A 56 18.20 16.17 7.47
C SER A 56 18.18 17.00 8.76
N SER A 57 17.88 16.39 9.91
CA SER A 57 18.00 17.04 11.22
C SER A 57 19.43 17.05 11.76
N TYR A 58 20.28 16.09 11.35
CA TYR A 58 21.69 16.03 11.75
C TYR A 58 22.61 16.86 10.84
N PHE A 59 22.41 16.79 9.52
CA PHE A 59 23.24 17.50 8.53
C PHE A 59 22.54 18.76 8.01
N GLU A 60 22.99 19.93 8.46
CA GLU A 60 22.46 21.21 7.98
C GLU A 60 22.61 21.40 6.47
N PHE A 61 23.64 20.81 5.86
CA PHE A 61 23.87 20.87 4.42
C PHE A 61 22.68 20.36 3.59
N LEU A 62 21.98 19.33 4.07
CA LEU A 62 20.78 18.79 3.40
C LEU A 62 19.57 19.71 3.57
N ARG A 63 19.52 20.49 4.66
CA ARG A 63 18.38 21.33 5.02
C ARG A 63 18.47 22.74 4.44
N ARG A 64 19.67 23.33 4.41
CA ARG A 64 19.94 24.70 3.95
C ARG A 64 19.34 25.05 2.59
N PRO A 65 19.50 24.27 1.51
CA PRO A 65 18.94 24.66 0.21
C PRO A 65 17.41 24.80 0.24
N PHE A 66 16.73 23.99 1.05
CA PHE A 66 15.28 24.09 1.24
C PHE A 66 14.89 25.26 2.13
N VAL A 67 15.69 25.55 3.17
CA VAL A 67 15.47 26.73 4.03
C VAL A 67 15.66 28.01 3.22
N ASP A 68 16.75 28.10 2.45
CA ASP A 68 17.07 29.26 1.62
C ASP A 68 15.98 29.49 0.55
N PHE A 69 15.45 28.40 -0.02
CA PHE A 69 14.28 28.45 -0.90
C PHE A 69 13.08 29.08 -0.20
N TYR A 70 12.67 28.61 0.97
CA TYR A 70 11.50 29.18 1.66
C TYR A 70 11.73 30.57 2.25
N THR A 71 12.98 30.95 2.57
CA THR A 71 13.29 32.33 2.97
C THR A 71 13.12 33.29 1.79
N SER A 72 13.45 32.86 0.57
CA SER A 72 13.27 33.71 -0.61
C SER A 72 11.78 33.96 -0.94
N PHE A 73 10.89 33.06 -0.50
CA PHE A 73 9.44 33.25 -0.52
C PHE A 73 8.89 34.12 0.63
N GLY A 74 9.76 34.66 1.50
CA GLY A 74 9.37 35.57 2.59
C GLY A 74 8.80 34.86 3.81
N ILE A 75 9.04 33.56 3.98
CA ILE A 75 8.62 32.82 5.17
C ILE A 75 9.64 33.05 6.31
N GLU A 76 9.18 33.65 7.41
CA GLU A 76 9.97 33.93 8.61
C GLU A 76 10.46 32.63 9.32
N GLU A 77 11.64 32.68 9.93
CA GLU A 77 12.07 31.67 10.91
C GLU A 77 11.22 31.84 12.17
N PRO A 78 10.50 30.81 12.67
CA PRO A 78 10.86 29.39 12.65
C PRO A 78 10.02 28.50 11.72
N MET A 79 9.06 29.08 10.99
CA MET A 79 8.14 28.33 10.14
C MET A 79 8.87 27.69 8.96
N ASN A 80 9.81 28.43 8.37
CA ASN A 80 10.62 27.99 7.25
C ASN A 80 11.31 26.64 7.52
N THR A 81 12.06 26.53 8.62
CA THR A 81 12.79 25.30 8.97
C THR A 81 11.88 24.08 9.11
N ARG A 82 10.65 24.27 9.59
CA ARG A 82 9.65 23.18 9.69
C ARG A 82 9.10 22.81 8.31
N VAL A 83 8.82 23.80 7.47
CA VAL A 83 8.33 23.58 6.10
C VAL A 83 9.39 22.92 5.24
N ALA A 84 10.66 23.31 5.36
CA ALA A 84 11.78 22.70 4.69
C ALA A 84 11.95 21.21 5.07
N LEU A 85 11.92 20.89 6.37
CA LEU A 85 11.95 19.51 6.85
C LEU A 85 10.74 18.70 6.39
N GLY A 86 9.55 19.31 6.39
CA GLY A 86 8.33 18.72 5.86
C GLY A 86 8.42 18.41 4.37
N HIS A 87 9.04 19.28 3.58
CA HIS A 87 9.24 19.06 2.14
C HIS A 87 10.22 17.93 1.85
N ILE A 88 11.34 17.87 2.58
CA ILE A 88 12.29 16.76 2.48
C ILE A 88 11.57 15.45 2.79
N LEU A 89 10.81 15.41 3.89
CA LEU A 89 9.98 14.25 4.24
C LEU A 89 9.02 13.84 3.12
N LEU A 90 8.32 14.80 2.52
CA LEU A 90 7.35 14.56 1.46
C LEU A 90 8.01 13.93 0.21
N ILE A 91 9.19 14.42 -0.17
CA ILE A 91 9.94 13.91 -1.33
C ILE A 91 10.28 12.43 -1.18
N PHE A 92 10.66 11.99 0.03
CA PHE A 92 10.97 10.59 0.29
C PHE A 92 9.72 9.74 0.56
N LEU A 93 8.68 10.33 1.15
CA LEU A 93 7.43 9.65 1.45
C LEU A 93 6.66 9.27 0.18
N TRP A 94 6.58 10.19 -0.78
CA TRP A 94 5.77 10.00 -1.99
C TRP A 94 6.10 8.73 -2.79
N PRO A 95 7.35 8.50 -3.24
CA PRO A 95 7.69 7.28 -3.99
C PRO A 95 7.52 6.02 -3.14
N MET A 96 7.73 6.11 -1.82
CA MET A 96 7.56 4.97 -0.91
C MET A 96 6.09 4.57 -0.77
N ILE A 97 5.16 5.52 -0.72
CA ILE A 97 3.72 5.23 -0.71
C ILE A 97 3.30 4.56 -2.02
N VAL A 98 3.78 5.06 -3.17
CA VAL A 98 3.47 4.46 -4.48
C VAL A 98 3.99 3.04 -4.56
N TRP A 99 5.23 2.80 -4.12
CA TRP A 99 5.80 1.46 -4.05
C TRP A 99 5.00 0.54 -3.12
N ALA A 100 4.68 1.01 -1.91
CA ALA A 100 3.95 0.23 -0.93
C ALA A 100 2.54 -0.12 -1.40
N PHE A 101 1.88 0.78 -2.14
CA PHE A 101 0.59 0.51 -2.77
C PHE A 101 0.69 -0.60 -3.81
N ASN A 102 1.70 -0.57 -4.67
CA ASN A 102 1.91 -1.61 -5.67
C ASN A 102 2.25 -2.97 -5.02
N ASP A 103 3.10 -2.98 -3.99
CA ASP A 103 3.46 -4.19 -3.23
C ASP A 103 2.25 -4.77 -2.47
N ALA A 104 1.46 -3.92 -1.80
CA ALA A 104 0.26 -4.35 -1.10
C ALA A 104 -0.79 -4.91 -2.07
N SER A 105 -1.01 -4.22 -3.20
CA SER A 105 -1.97 -4.65 -4.23
C SER A 105 -1.56 -5.99 -4.86
N THR A 106 -0.28 -6.17 -5.20
CA THR A 106 0.20 -7.45 -5.76
C THR A 106 0.10 -8.62 -4.77
N LYS A 107 0.21 -8.38 -3.45
CA LYS A 107 0.07 -9.43 -2.44
C LYS A 107 -1.37 -9.75 -2.06
N THR A 108 -2.27 -8.76 -2.07
CA THR A 108 -3.67 -8.94 -1.63
C THR A 108 -4.65 -9.20 -2.76
N CYS A 109 -4.37 -8.69 -3.97
CA CYS A 109 -5.27 -8.78 -5.12
C CYS A 109 -4.99 -9.96 -6.05
N VAL A 110 -3.84 -10.62 -5.93
CA VAL A 110 -3.61 -11.90 -6.60
C VAL A 110 -4.40 -12.97 -5.84
N ALA A 111 -5.38 -13.59 -6.51
CA ALA A 111 -6.12 -14.72 -5.96
C ALA A 111 -5.10 -15.74 -5.39
N SER A 112 -5.23 -16.06 -4.11
CA SER A 112 -4.33 -17.03 -3.48
C SER A 112 -4.38 -18.34 -4.26
N ALA A 113 -3.29 -19.10 -4.26
CA ALA A 113 -3.24 -20.38 -4.97
C ALA A 113 -4.41 -21.31 -4.59
N ASP A 114 -4.89 -21.23 -3.34
CA ASP A 114 -6.09 -21.90 -2.84
C ASP A 114 -7.40 -21.43 -3.49
N GLU A 115 -7.53 -20.13 -3.78
CA GLU A 115 -8.69 -19.59 -4.50
C GLU A 115 -8.69 -20.00 -5.97
N MET A 116 -7.52 -20.03 -6.64
CA MET A 116 -7.44 -20.57 -8.01
C MET A 116 -7.72 -22.08 -8.04
N ALA A 117 -7.24 -22.85 -7.06
CA ALA A 117 -7.49 -24.28 -6.96
C ALA A 117 -8.98 -24.59 -6.71
N SER A 118 -9.62 -23.86 -5.80
CA SER A 118 -11.04 -24.01 -5.49
C SER A 118 -11.97 -23.49 -6.60
N PHE A 119 -11.55 -22.47 -7.36
CA PHE A 119 -12.27 -22.03 -8.55
C PHE A 119 -12.18 -23.06 -9.67
N LYS A 120 -10.98 -23.61 -9.90
CA LYS A 120 -10.76 -24.69 -10.87
C LYS A 120 -11.56 -25.94 -10.51
N SER A 121 -11.59 -26.34 -9.24
CA SER A 121 -12.39 -27.50 -8.81
C SER A 121 -13.89 -27.27 -9.00
N LYS A 122 -14.41 -26.09 -8.63
CA LYS A 122 -15.81 -25.72 -8.87
C LYS A 122 -16.17 -25.65 -10.35
N LEU A 123 -15.25 -25.22 -11.21
CA LEU A 123 -15.43 -25.23 -12.67
C LEU A 123 -15.49 -26.65 -13.21
N MET A 124 -14.57 -27.52 -12.80
CA MET A 124 -14.56 -28.93 -13.20
C MET A 124 -15.83 -29.66 -12.72
N ASP A 125 -16.31 -29.36 -11.51
CA ASP A 125 -17.53 -29.95 -10.96
C ASP A 125 -18.82 -29.42 -11.65
N LYS A 126 -18.85 -28.14 -12.05
CA LYS A 126 -19.94 -27.61 -12.90
C LYS A 126 -19.92 -28.22 -14.30
N LEU A 127 -18.74 -28.43 -14.86
CA LEU A 127 -18.57 -28.97 -16.21
C LEU A 127 -18.95 -30.45 -16.25
N SER A 128 -18.54 -31.24 -15.27
CA SER A 128 -18.97 -32.64 -15.11
C SER A 128 -20.48 -32.75 -14.89
N LYS A 129 -21.08 -31.90 -14.06
CA LYS A 129 -22.54 -31.84 -13.87
C LYS A 129 -23.29 -31.43 -15.12
N LYS A 130 -22.77 -30.51 -15.94
CA LYS A 130 -23.35 -30.16 -17.24
C LYS A 130 -23.24 -31.31 -18.24
N GLN A 131 -22.08 -31.94 -18.36
CA GLN A 131 -21.89 -33.11 -19.23
C GLN A 131 -22.78 -34.29 -18.82
N GLN A 132 -22.95 -34.54 -17.52
CA GLN A 132 -23.88 -35.56 -17.04
C GLN A 132 -25.34 -35.20 -17.29
N LYS A 133 -25.70 -33.91 -17.23
CA LYS A 133 -27.05 -33.45 -17.59
C LYS A 133 -27.31 -33.54 -19.10
N GLU A 134 -26.32 -33.19 -19.93
CA GLU A 134 -26.40 -33.31 -21.39
C GLU A 134 -26.44 -34.78 -21.83
N ALA A 135 -25.67 -35.66 -21.19
CA ALA A 135 -25.74 -37.10 -21.42
C ALA A 135 -27.10 -37.70 -21.01
N LYS A 136 -27.69 -37.22 -19.91
CA LYS A 136 -29.05 -37.63 -19.49
C LYS A 136 -30.14 -37.07 -20.39
N ASN A 137 -29.97 -35.86 -20.92
CA ASN A 137 -30.92 -35.24 -21.85
C ASN A 137 -30.83 -35.86 -23.27
N ALA A 138 -29.64 -36.27 -23.71
CA ALA A 138 -29.43 -36.96 -24.98
C ALA A 138 -29.92 -38.42 -24.98
N ALA A 139 -30.17 -39.01 -23.81
CA ALA A 139 -30.64 -40.40 -23.66
C ALA A 139 -32.18 -40.56 -23.70
N THR A 140 -32.95 -39.48 -23.88
CA THR A 140 -34.41 -39.58 -24.02
C THR A 140 -34.77 -39.42 -25.51
N PRO A 141 -35.13 -40.50 -26.24
CA PRO A 141 -35.59 -40.37 -27.61
C PRO A 141 -36.91 -39.58 -27.65
N PRO A 142 -37.17 -38.79 -28.71
CA PRO A 142 -38.44 -38.10 -28.86
C PRO A 142 -39.57 -39.13 -28.92
N LYS A 143 -40.62 -38.93 -28.11
CA LYS A 143 -41.90 -39.63 -28.32
C LYS A 143 -42.37 -39.30 -29.74
N SER A 144 -42.20 -40.24 -30.65
CA SER A 144 -42.93 -40.30 -31.91
C SER A 144 -44.41 -40.49 -31.63
N ALA A 145 -45.20 -39.80 -32.45
CA ALA A 145 -46.66 -39.82 -32.63
C ALA A 145 -47.43 -41.05 -32.11
#